data_AF-A0A259LW66-F1
#
_entry.id   AF-A0A259LW66-F1
#
_cell.length_a   1.000
_cell.length_b   1.000
_cell.length_c   1.000
_cell.angle_alpha   90.00
_cell.angle_beta   90.00
_cell.angle_gamma   90.00
#
_symmetry.space_group_name_H-M   'P 1'
#
loop_
_entity.id
_entity.type
_entity.pdbx_description
1 polymer ?
#
loop_
_entity_poly.entity_id
_entity_poly.type
_entity_poly.pdbx_seq_one_letter_code
_entity_poly.pdbx_strand_id
1 'polypeptide(L)'
;CNLACPFCLEGSRPGDGRIPGMKLSDVKPFIHEALDMGVEQFSFTGGEPFVIRDFVNILDYASQHRPCFVLTNATEPLHKRQHQVLPLLGNPYPIHFRVSLDFPNRARHDKDRGEGSFEEALDGIRWLIEQGFKVSIARQTDPGESPVAVEDAFRAIFRDRGIPETLAFTAFPDLGVPGSEDGSPEITETCMEKYPTKEARSHFMCTYTRMLVKKGDEVRVFACTLVDDDPQYDLGGTLAESMEERIMLRHHRCFSCYRFGASCSAPV
;
A
#
# COMPACT_ATOMS: atom_id res chain seq x y z
N CYS A 1 -7.88 7.62 -7.72
CA CYS A 1 -7.51 6.38 -8.43
C CYS A 1 -8.08 6.43 -9.85
N ASN A 2 -7.58 5.63 -10.79
CA ASN A 2 -8.21 5.41 -12.10
C ASN A 2 -9.33 4.34 -12.08
N LEU A 3 -9.39 3.51 -11.04
CA LEU A 3 -10.41 2.47 -10.84
C LEU A 3 -11.33 2.82 -9.67
N ALA A 4 -12.52 2.21 -9.60
CA ALA A 4 -13.53 2.46 -8.57
C ALA A 4 -13.96 1.15 -7.87
N CYS A 5 -13.00 0.44 -7.28
CA CYS A 5 -13.25 -0.88 -6.69
C CYS A 5 -14.20 -0.79 -5.49
N PRO A 6 -15.23 -1.67 -5.39
CA PRO A 6 -16.21 -1.62 -4.31
C PRO A 6 -15.63 -1.97 -2.93
N PHE A 7 -14.48 -2.65 -2.90
CA PHE A 7 -13.76 -3.08 -1.69
C PHE A 7 -12.57 -2.16 -1.34
N CYS A 8 -12.41 -1.02 -2.01
CA CYS A 8 -11.23 -0.17 -1.83
C CYS A 8 -11.15 0.36 -0.39
N LEU A 9 -10.15 -0.09 0.36
CA LEU A 9 -9.92 0.32 1.75
C LEU A 9 -9.71 1.83 1.91
N GLU A 10 -9.14 2.50 0.91
CA GLU A 10 -8.97 3.96 0.91
C GLU A 10 -10.20 4.70 0.34
N GLY A 11 -11.17 3.98 -0.22
CA GLY A 11 -12.33 4.54 -0.93
C GLY A 11 -11.98 5.33 -2.20
N SER A 12 -10.77 5.15 -2.71
CA SER A 12 -10.22 5.89 -3.84
C SER A 12 -10.95 5.55 -5.16
N ARG A 13 -11.36 6.58 -5.91
CA ARG A 13 -12.04 6.45 -7.22
C ARG A 13 -11.69 7.59 -8.18
N PRO A 14 -12.07 7.52 -9.48
CA PRO A 14 -11.91 8.64 -10.39
C PRO A 14 -12.68 9.87 -9.88
N GLY A 15 -12.05 11.04 -9.95
CA GLY A 15 -12.64 12.30 -9.47
C GLY A 15 -12.71 12.44 -7.95
N ASP A 16 -12.18 11.49 -7.17
CA ASP A 16 -12.05 11.67 -5.73
C ASP A 16 -10.95 12.70 -5.41
N GLY A 17 -11.38 13.84 -4.85
CA GLY A 17 -10.52 14.96 -4.47
C GLY A 17 -10.34 15.14 -2.97
N ARG A 18 -10.77 14.17 -2.15
CA ARG A 18 -10.66 14.25 -0.67
C ARG A 18 -9.22 14.43 -0.20
N ILE A 19 -8.29 13.67 -0.80
CA ILE A 19 -6.86 13.74 -0.54
C ILE A 19 -6.17 14.27 -1.80
N PRO A 20 -5.68 15.52 -1.80
CA PRO A 20 -4.98 16.08 -2.95
C PRO A 20 -3.67 15.35 -3.23
N GLY A 21 -3.30 15.26 -4.51
CA GLY A 21 -1.99 14.74 -4.91
C GLY A 21 -0.84 15.57 -4.36
N MET A 22 0.18 14.90 -3.83
CA MET A 22 1.40 15.54 -3.35
C MET A 22 2.36 15.88 -4.49
N LYS A 23 3.14 16.93 -4.27
CA LYS A 23 4.32 17.29 -5.06
C LYS A 23 5.58 16.86 -4.33
N LEU A 24 6.71 16.79 -5.04
CA LEU A 24 8.02 16.56 -4.44
C LEU A 24 8.35 17.61 -3.37
N SER A 25 7.97 18.87 -3.58
CA SER A 25 8.13 19.93 -2.57
C SER A 25 7.42 19.65 -1.25
N ASP A 26 6.30 18.93 -1.32
CA ASP A 26 5.46 18.64 -0.15
C ASP A 26 6.10 17.53 0.69
N VAL A 27 6.67 16.51 0.06
CA VAL A 27 7.23 15.31 0.74
C VAL A 27 8.72 15.40 1.06
N LYS A 28 9.48 16.21 0.32
CA LYS A 28 10.94 16.30 0.48
C LYS A 28 11.39 16.65 1.91
N PRO A 29 10.75 17.59 2.64
CA PRO A 29 11.10 17.85 4.04
C PRO A 29 10.93 16.62 4.93
N PHE A 30 9.83 15.88 4.77
CA PHE A 30 9.55 14.65 5.53
C PHE A 30 10.50 13.50 5.18
N ILE A 31 10.95 13.40 3.92
CA ILE A 31 11.98 12.44 3.53
C ILE A 31 13.26 12.71 4.31
N HIS A 32 13.70 13.97 4.41
CA HIS A 32 14.90 14.32 5.18
C HIS A 32 14.73 14.06 6.67
N GLU A 33 13.59 14.46 7.24
CA GLU A 33 13.28 14.17 8.65
C GLU A 33 13.29 12.66 8.93
N ALA A 34 12.68 11.85 8.07
CA ALA A 34 12.68 10.40 8.19
C ALA A 34 14.10 9.82 8.12
N LEU A 35 14.96 10.35 7.25
CA LEU A 35 16.36 9.94 7.13
C LEU A 35 17.14 10.22 8.42
N ASP A 36 16.94 11.38 9.03
CA ASP A 36 17.56 11.76 10.31
C ASP A 36 17.09 10.86 11.46
N MET A 37 15.86 10.36 11.37
CA MET A 37 15.26 9.39 12.30
C MET A 37 15.64 7.93 12.02
N GLY A 38 16.41 7.65 10.96
CA GLY A 38 16.88 6.31 10.64
C GLY A 38 15.87 5.44 9.90
N VAL A 39 14.97 6.04 9.11
CA VAL A 39 14.01 5.28 8.28
C VAL A 39 14.73 4.29 7.37
N GLU A 40 14.17 3.10 7.23
CA GLU A 40 14.75 2.01 6.44
C GLU A 40 14.18 1.94 5.03
N GLN A 41 12.95 2.42 4.81
CA GLN A 41 12.22 2.29 3.55
C GLN A 41 11.12 3.34 3.41
N PHE A 42 10.83 3.75 2.18
CA PHE A 42 9.65 4.54 1.84
C PHE A 42 8.60 3.69 1.13
N SER A 43 7.35 3.76 1.56
CA SER A 43 6.21 3.07 0.92
C SER A 43 5.26 4.07 0.28
N PHE A 44 4.79 3.75 -0.92
CA PHE A 44 3.87 4.56 -1.71
C PHE A 44 2.60 3.77 -2.00
N THR A 45 1.49 4.27 -1.51
CA THR A 45 0.11 3.78 -1.73
C THR A 45 -0.74 4.96 -2.23
N GLY A 46 -2.07 4.88 -2.16
CA GLY A 46 -2.94 6.03 -2.38
C GLY A 46 -3.56 6.03 -3.78
N GLY A 47 -4.80 5.56 -3.88
CA GLY A 47 -5.43 5.21 -5.14
C GLY A 47 -4.48 4.44 -6.05
N GLU A 48 -4.24 4.99 -7.24
CA GLU A 48 -3.19 4.51 -8.13
C GLU A 48 -2.11 5.61 -8.15
N PRO A 49 -0.92 5.38 -7.56
CA PRO A 49 0.12 6.41 -7.44
C PRO A 49 0.52 7.05 -8.77
N PHE A 50 0.52 6.28 -9.87
CA PHE A 50 0.89 6.79 -11.19
C PHE A 50 -0.13 7.79 -11.78
N VAL A 51 -1.31 7.94 -11.17
CA VAL A 51 -2.25 9.04 -11.49
C VAL A 51 -1.72 10.39 -10.97
N ILE A 52 -0.94 10.41 -9.88
CA ILE A 52 -0.41 11.64 -9.30
C ILE A 52 0.69 12.20 -10.20
N ARG A 53 0.52 13.45 -10.67
CA ARG A 53 1.42 14.08 -11.67
C ARG A 53 2.90 13.97 -11.30
N ASP A 54 3.22 14.27 -10.06
CA ASP A 54 4.60 14.38 -9.57
C ASP A 54 5.14 13.08 -8.97
N PHE A 55 4.38 11.98 -9.00
CA PHE A 55 4.74 10.75 -8.32
C PHE A 55 6.10 10.18 -8.75
N VAL A 56 6.41 10.18 -10.05
CA VAL A 56 7.68 9.63 -10.52
C VAL A 56 8.87 10.46 -10.02
N ASN A 57 8.73 11.79 -9.89
CA ASN A 57 9.76 12.64 -9.30
C ASN A 57 9.93 12.38 -7.80
N ILE A 58 8.84 12.10 -7.10
CA ILE A 58 8.86 11.69 -5.68
C ILE A 58 9.59 10.34 -5.53
N LEU A 59 9.23 9.36 -6.35
CA LEU A 59 9.81 8.03 -6.34
C LEU A 59 11.29 8.05 -6.70
N ASP A 60 11.67 8.84 -7.71
CA ASP A 60 13.08 9.09 -8.06
C ASP A 60 13.84 9.63 -6.84
N TYR A 61 13.38 10.74 -6.29
CA TYR A 61 14.03 11.37 -5.14
C TYR A 61 14.17 10.42 -3.93
N ALA A 62 13.10 9.71 -3.58
CA ALA A 62 13.11 8.78 -2.46
C ALA A 62 14.09 7.60 -2.67
N SER A 63 14.13 7.05 -3.88
CA SER A 63 15.02 5.92 -4.23
C SER A 63 16.49 6.33 -4.41
N GLN A 64 16.82 7.63 -4.41
CA GLN A 64 18.20 8.09 -4.19
C GLN A 64 18.69 7.87 -2.75
N HIS A 65 17.77 7.70 -1.79
CA HIS A 65 18.10 7.71 -0.37
C HIS A 65 17.77 6.41 0.38
N ARG A 66 16.69 5.71 0.01
CA ARG A 66 16.28 4.43 0.63
C ARG A 66 15.53 3.53 -0.35
N PRO A 67 15.44 2.21 -0.07
CA PRO A 67 14.56 1.32 -0.81
C PRO A 67 13.13 1.86 -0.84
N CYS A 68 12.45 1.67 -1.96
CA CYS A 68 11.09 2.14 -2.16
C CYS A 68 10.15 0.96 -2.44
N PHE A 69 8.95 1.01 -1.88
CA PHE A 69 7.92 0.02 -2.05
C PHE A 69 6.66 0.66 -2.61
N VAL A 70 6.16 0.21 -3.76
CA VAL A 70 5.04 0.84 -4.47
C VAL A 70 3.89 -0.14 -4.61
N LEU A 71 2.73 0.21 -4.06
CA LEU A 71 1.48 -0.50 -4.30
C LEU A 71 0.80 0.09 -5.54
N THR A 72 0.49 -0.74 -6.52
CA THR A 72 -0.10 -0.29 -7.79
C THR A 72 -1.07 -1.33 -8.32
N ASN A 73 -2.03 -0.90 -9.14
CA ASN A 73 -2.84 -1.80 -9.96
C ASN A 73 -2.13 -2.22 -11.26
N ALA A 74 -0.98 -1.60 -11.58
CA ALA A 74 -0.19 -1.83 -12.79
C ALA A 74 -0.96 -1.69 -14.11
N THR A 75 -2.00 -0.86 -14.13
CA THR A 75 -2.85 -0.60 -15.32
C THR A 75 -2.36 0.61 -16.12
N GLU A 76 -3.20 1.14 -17.01
CA GLU A 76 -2.93 2.26 -17.92
C GLU A 76 -2.04 3.41 -17.35
N PRO A 77 -2.21 3.93 -16.11
CA PRO A 77 -1.37 5.00 -15.59
C PRO A 77 0.12 4.64 -15.48
N LEU A 78 0.45 3.40 -15.09
CA LEU A 78 1.82 2.90 -15.07
C LEU A 78 2.35 2.79 -16.50
N HIS A 79 1.58 2.19 -17.41
CA HIS A 79 1.98 2.00 -18.80
C HIS A 79 2.36 3.33 -19.48
N LYS A 80 1.55 4.37 -19.29
CA LYS A 80 1.81 5.72 -19.83
C LYS A 80 3.10 6.35 -19.29
N ARG A 81 3.60 5.88 -18.14
CA ARG A 81 4.77 6.43 -17.44
C ARG A 81 6.00 5.51 -17.45
N GLN A 82 5.96 4.39 -18.17
CA GLN A 82 7.08 3.45 -18.28
C GLN A 82 8.41 4.13 -18.65
N HIS A 83 8.39 5.09 -19.58
CA HIS A 83 9.57 5.86 -19.98
C HIS A 83 10.16 6.72 -18.86
N GLN A 84 9.36 7.12 -17.86
CA GLN A 84 9.82 7.87 -16.69
C GLN A 84 10.26 6.93 -15.56
N VAL A 85 9.67 5.73 -15.49
CA VAL A 85 9.99 4.72 -14.46
C VAL A 85 11.28 3.98 -14.79
N LEU A 86 11.53 3.65 -16.06
CA LEU A 86 12.68 2.87 -16.49
C LEU A 86 14.04 3.44 -16.03
N PRO A 87 14.30 4.77 -16.12
CA PRO A 87 15.54 5.36 -15.63
C PRO A 87 15.81 5.11 -14.14
N LEU A 88 14.77 4.88 -13.33
CA LEU A 88 14.89 4.69 -11.89
C LEU A 88 15.63 3.39 -11.50
N LEU A 89 15.83 2.46 -12.44
CA LEU A 89 16.72 1.31 -12.23
C LEU A 89 18.18 1.72 -11.94
N GLY A 90 18.58 2.92 -12.40
CA GLY A 90 19.90 3.47 -12.13
C GLY A 90 20.08 4.03 -10.71
N ASN A 91 19.00 4.10 -9.92
CA ASN A 91 19.05 4.67 -8.58
C ASN A 91 19.75 3.72 -7.59
N PRO A 92 20.44 4.26 -6.57
CA PRO A 92 21.25 3.47 -5.65
C PRO A 92 20.43 2.50 -4.80
N TYR A 93 19.14 2.77 -4.59
CA TYR A 93 18.26 1.90 -3.82
C TYR A 93 17.14 1.30 -4.69
N PRO A 94 16.80 0.02 -4.46
CA PRO A 94 15.85 -0.69 -5.30
C PRO A 94 14.41 -0.21 -5.08
N ILE A 95 13.62 -0.32 -6.15
CA ILE A 95 12.17 -0.14 -6.12
C ILE A 95 11.51 -1.51 -6.28
N HIS A 96 10.58 -1.82 -5.36
CA HIS A 96 9.77 -3.03 -5.40
C HIS A 96 8.30 -2.66 -5.60
N PHE A 97 7.69 -3.21 -6.64
CA PHE A 97 6.27 -3.06 -6.92
C PHE A 97 5.46 -4.23 -6.36
N ARG A 98 4.40 -3.93 -5.61
CA ARG A 98 3.36 -4.90 -5.25
C ARG A 98 2.13 -4.61 -6.10
N VAL A 99 1.87 -5.50 -7.05
CA VAL A 99 0.78 -5.36 -8.01
C VAL A 99 -0.48 -6.02 -7.45
N SER A 100 -1.59 -5.29 -7.51
CA SER A 100 -2.90 -5.80 -7.10
C SER A 100 -3.49 -6.72 -8.17
N LEU A 101 -3.56 -8.02 -7.90
CA LEU A 101 -4.15 -9.05 -8.76
C LEU A 101 -5.01 -9.99 -7.91
N ASP A 102 -6.29 -9.64 -7.75
CA ASP A 102 -7.13 -10.22 -6.68
C ASP A 102 -7.46 -11.70 -6.84
N PHE A 103 -7.79 -12.14 -8.05
CA PHE A 103 -8.26 -13.50 -8.31
C PHE A 103 -7.64 -14.04 -9.61
N PRO A 104 -7.32 -15.35 -9.68
CA PRO A 104 -6.80 -15.96 -10.90
C PRO A 104 -7.87 -16.05 -12.00
N ASN A 105 -9.15 -15.93 -11.64
CA ASN A 105 -10.23 -15.83 -12.60
C ASN A 105 -10.37 -14.38 -13.10
N ARG A 106 -10.04 -14.17 -14.38
CA ARG A 106 -10.13 -12.86 -15.06
C ARG A 106 -11.49 -12.19 -14.87
N ALA A 107 -12.59 -12.88 -15.20
CA ALA A 107 -13.92 -12.27 -15.15
C ALA A 107 -14.30 -11.82 -13.74
N ARG A 108 -13.85 -12.55 -12.72
CA ARG A 108 -14.04 -12.19 -11.32
C ARG A 108 -13.18 -10.99 -10.92
N HIS A 109 -11.91 -10.94 -11.32
CA HIS A 109 -11.06 -9.78 -11.07
C HIS A 109 -11.62 -8.52 -11.73
N ASP A 110 -11.94 -8.62 -13.02
CA ASP A 110 -12.46 -7.52 -13.83
C ASP A 110 -13.82 -7.02 -13.33
N LYS A 111 -14.65 -7.90 -12.74
CA LYS A 111 -15.96 -7.52 -12.17
C LYS A 111 -15.84 -6.37 -11.17
N ASP A 112 -14.82 -6.41 -10.32
CA ASP A 112 -14.66 -5.44 -9.25
C ASP A 112 -13.67 -4.33 -9.57
N ARG A 113 -12.64 -4.62 -10.40
CA ARG A 113 -11.60 -3.64 -10.76
C ARG A 113 -11.87 -2.88 -12.06
N GLY A 114 -12.78 -3.37 -12.90
CA GLY A 114 -13.06 -2.84 -14.23
C GLY A 114 -12.62 -3.79 -15.34
N GLU A 115 -13.37 -3.79 -16.43
CA GLU A 115 -13.12 -4.64 -17.59
C GLU A 115 -11.70 -4.42 -18.15
N GLY A 116 -10.97 -5.52 -18.39
CA GLY A 116 -9.62 -5.48 -18.95
C GLY A 116 -8.50 -5.27 -17.94
N SER A 117 -8.81 -4.89 -16.70
CA SER A 117 -7.80 -4.62 -15.66
C SER A 117 -6.89 -5.82 -15.36
N PHE A 118 -7.40 -7.05 -15.44
CA PHE A 118 -6.60 -8.26 -15.25
C PHE A 118 -5.49 -8.38 -16.30
N GLU A 119 -5.81 -8.13 -17.57
CA GLU A 119 -4.87 -8.25 -18.68
C GLU A 119 -3.83 -7.13 -18.64
N GLU A 120 -4.27 -5.90 -18.38
CA GLU A 120 -3.35 -4.77 -18.20
C GLU A 120 -2.38 -4.99 -17.03
N ALA A 121 -2.89 -5.47 -15.88
CA ALA A 121 -2.05 -5.77 -14.73
C ALA A 121 -0.98 -6.83 -15.05
N LEU A 122 -1.33 -7.88 -15.80
CA LEU A 122 -0.37 -8.91 -16.23
C LEU A 122 0.68 -8.33 -17.19
N ASP A 123 0.29 -7.48 -18.14
CA ASP A 123 1.23 -6.80 -19.03
C ASP A 123 2.16 -5.85 -18.26
N GLY A 124 1.64 -5.16 -17.23
CA GLY A 124 2.41 -4.31 -16.34
C GLY A 124 3.42 -5.10 -15.50
N ILE A 125 2.99 -6.24 -14.94
CA ILE A 125 3.86 -7.18 -14.21
C ILE A 125 4.99 -7.67 -15.12
N ARG A 126 4.64 -8.15 -16.32
CA ARG A 126 5.64 -8.66 -17.28
C ARG A 126 6.66 -7.57 -17.60
N TRP A 127 6.20 -6.38 -17.97
CA TRP A 127 7.09 -5.26 -18.29
C TRP A 127 8.04 -4.94 -17.14
N LEU A 128 7.52 -4.78 -15.91
CA LEU A 128 8.32 -4.46 -14.73
C LEU A 128 9.45 -5.50 -14.52
N ILE A 129 9.12 -6.78 -14.65
CA ILE A 129 10.08 -7.88 -14.49
C ILE A 129 11.10 -7.90 -15.62
N GLU A 130 10.67 -7.73 -16.88
CA GLU A 130 11.56 -7.68 -18.05
C GLU A 130 12.59 -6.54 -17.95
N GLN A 131 12.22 -5.41 -17.34
CA GLN A 131 13.16 -4.31 -17.11
C GLN A 131 14.09 -4.57 -15.91
N GLY A 132 13.76 -5.51 -15.02
CA GLY A 132 14.58 -5.87 -13.85
C GLY A 132 14.07 -5.34 -12.51
N PHE A 133 12.85 -4.82 -12.43
CA PHE A 133 12.25 -4.45 -11.15
C PHE A 133 11.81 -5.68 -10.35
N LYS A 134 11.84 -5.56 -9.01
CA LYS A 134 11.25 -6.56 -8.13
C LYS A 134 9.73 -6.41 -8.14
N VAL A 135 9.03 -7.54 -8.24
CA VAL A 135 7.55 -7.58 -8.23
C VAL A 135 7.05 -8.61 -7.22
N SER A 136 5.95 -8.27 -6.55
CA SER A 136 5.14 -9.20 -5.74
C SER A 136 3.65 -8.96 -6.01
N ILE A 137 2.79 -9.87 -5.57
CA ILE A 137 1.36 -9.82 -5.83
C ILE A 137 0.60 -9.57 -4.53
N ALA A 138 -0.28 -8.57 -4.52
CA ALA A 138 -1.35 -8.44 -3.53
C ALA A 138 -2.62 -9.09 -4.11
N ARG A 139 -3.25 -9.97 -3.34
CA ARG A 139 -4.51 -10.61 -3.73
C ARG A 139 -5.54 -10.56 -2.61
N GLN A 140 -6.81 -10.75 -2.96
CA GLN A 140 -7.85 -10.99 -1.96
C GLN A 140 -7.89 -12.44 -1.52
N THR A 141 -8.44 -12.66 -0.33
CA THR A 141 -8.66 -13.97 0.27
C THR A 141 -10.16 -14.27 0.33
N ASP A 142 -10.55 -15.47 -0.08
CA ASP A 142 -11.89 -16.00 0.16
C ASP A 142 -11.99 -16.75 1.50
N PRO A 143 -13.15 -16.68 2.19
CA PRO A 143 -13.40 -17.52 3.35
C PRO A 143 -13.24 -19.01 3.02
N GLY A 144 -12.34 -19.69 3.74
CA GLY A 144 -12.13 -21.14 3.60
C GLY A 144 -11.37 -21.57 2.34
N GLU A 145 -10.74 -20.63 1.61
CA GLU A 145 -9.88 -21.00 0.48
C GLU A 145 -8.67 -21.84 0.91
N SER A 146 -8.07 -22.54 -0.05
CA SER A 146 -6.71 -23.06 0.07
C SER A 146 -5.74 -22.08 -0.58
N PRO A 147 -4.88 -21.37 0.19
CA PRO A 147 -3.93 -20.42 -0.37
C PRO A 147 -3.03 -21.05 -1.43
N VAL A 148 -2.57 -22.29 -1.18
CA VAL A 148 -1.73 -23.05 -2.13
C VAL A 148 -2.46 -23.25 -3.46
N ALA A 149 -3.73 -23.67 -3.43
CA ALA A 149 -4.48 -23.91 -4.66
C ALA A 149 -4.74 -22.62 -5.47
N VAL A 150 -5.00 -21.49 -4.77
CA VAL A 150 -5.19 -20.18 -5.40
C VAL A 150 -3.89 -19.68 -6.02
N GLU A 151 -2.77 -19.80 -5.30
CA GLU A 151 -1.45 -19.41 -5.79
C GLU A 151 -0.99 -20.30 -6.95
N ASP A 152 -1.25 -21.61 -6.93
CA ASP A 152 -0.95 -22.52 -8.04
C ASP A 152 -1.72 -22.14 -9.30
N ALA A 153 -2.97 -21.69 -9.17
CA ALA A 153 -3.76 -21.17 -10.28
C ALA A 153 -3.14 -19.90 -10.87
N PHE A 154 -2.63 -18.98 -10.04
CA PHE A 154 -1.86 -17.83 -10.53
C PHE A 154 -0.55 -18.24 -11.19
N ARG A 155 0.20 -19.18 -10.61
CA ARG A 155 1.47 -19.66 -11.17
C ARG A 155 1.27 -20.29 -12.56
N ALA A 156 0.17 -21.02 -12.77
CA ALA A 156 -0.19 -21.51 -14.11
C ALA A 156 -0.38 -20.37 -15.12
N ILE A 157 -1.10 -19.30 -14.75
CA ILE A 157 -1.31 -18.12 -15.60
C ILE A 157 0.02 -17.41 -15.87
N PHE A 158 0.88 -17.29 -14.86
CA PHE A 158 2.19 -16.66 -15.00
C PHE A 158 3.06 -17.43 -15.99
N ARG A 159 3.09 -18.77 -15.90
CA ARG A 159 3.79 -19.64 -16.84
C ARG A 159 3.34 -19.40 -18.29
N ASP A 160 2.04 -19.37 -18.53
CA ASP A 160 1.47 -19.15 -19.87
C ASP A 160 1.78 -17.76 -20.44
N ARG A 161 2.11 -16.79 -19.57
CA ARG A 161 2.43 -15.40 -19.92
C ARG A 161 3.92 -15.07 -19.89
N GLY A 162 4.79 -16.05 -19.61
CA GLY A 162 6.24 -15.83 -19.47
C GLY A 162 6.62 -15.01 -18.24
N ILE A 163 5.74 -14.93 -17.24
CA ILE A 163 6.00 -14.31 -15.93
C ILE A 163 6.59 -15.38 -15.01
N PRO A 164 7.65 -15.08 -14.22
CA PRO A 164 8.22 -16.02 -13.26
C PRO A 164 7.18 -16.57 -12.29
N GLU A 165 7.14 -17.89 -12.13
CA GLU A 165 6.25 -18.54 -11.17
C GLU A 165 6.70 -18.30 -9.72
N THR A 166 7.85 -17.68 -9.46
CA THR A 166 8.43 -17.46 -8.13
C THR A 166 7.97 -16.17 -7.46
N LEU A 167 7.04 -15.41 -8.04
CA LEU A 167 6.52 -14.19 -7.41
C LEU A 167 5.92 -14.52 -6.05
N ALA A 168 6.20 -13.66 -5.07
CA ALA A 168 5.66 -13.74 -3.73
C ALA A 168 4.23 -13.18 -3.71
N PHE A 169 3.36 -13.80 -2.91
CA PHE A 169 1.98 -13.37 -2.71
C PHE A 169 1.80 -12.78 -1.32
N THR A 170 0.93 -11.80 -1.21
CA THR A 170 0.40 -11.27 0.04
C THR A 170 -1.11 -11.24 -0.09
N ALA A 171 -1.78 -12.02 0.75
CA ALA A 171 -3.22 -12.17 0.72
C ALA A 171 -3.87 -11.28 1.77
N PHE A 172 -4.88 -10.50 1.37
CA PHE A 172 -5.59 -9.58 2.24
C PHE A 172 -7.04 -10.04 2.44
N PRO A 173 -7.54 -10.04 3.68
CA PRO A 173 -8.98 -10.15 3.91
C PRO A 173 -9.68 -8.89 3.41
N ASP A 174 -11.01 -8.92 3.31
CA ASP A 174 -11.80 -7.70 3.18
C ASP A 174 -11.62 -6.84 4.44
N LEU A 175 -11.21 -5.59 4.25
CA LEU A 175 -10.94 -4.62 5.32
C LEU A 175 -12.02 -3.54 5.45
N GLY A 176 -13.07 -3.62 4.62
CA GLY A 176 -14.13 -2.62 4.58
C GLY A 176 -13.72 -1.29 3.95
N VAL A 177 -14.71 -0.55 3.46
CA VAL A 177 -14.54 0.78 2.84
C VAL A 177 -14.49 1.89 3.91
N PRO A 178 -13.98 3.10 3.62
CA PRO A 178 -13.94 4.18 4.60
C PRO A 178 -15.30 4.44 5.24
N GLY A 179 -15.31 4.61 6.57
CA GLY A 179 -16.54 4.77 7.35
C GLY A 179 -17.41 3.52 7.52
N SER A 180 -16.95 2.32 7.13
CA SER A 180 -17.67 1.08 7.46
C SER A 180 -17.53 0.72 8.95
N GLU A 181 -18.57 0.13 9.53
CA GLU A 181 -18.49 -0.58 10.81
C GLU A 181 -18.83 -2.05 10.55
N ASP A 182 -17.99 -2.96 11.02
CA ASP A 182 -18.17 -4.42 10.88
C ASP A 182 -18.63 -5.08 12.19
N GLY A 183 -18.92 -4.26 13.22
CA GLY A 183 -19.22 -4.72 14.57
C GLY A 183 -18.02 -5.27 15.33
N SER A 184 -16.79 -5.06 14.83
CA SER A 184 -15.57 -5.40 15.56
C SER A 184 -15.50 -4.62 16.89
N PRO A 185 -15.08 -5.27 17.99
CA PRO A 185 -14.98 -4.60 19.28
C PRO A 185 -13.80 -3.63 19.29
N GLU A 186 -13.96 -2.51 19.99
CA GLU A 186 -12.86 -1.60 20.29
C GLU A 186 -11.77 -2.31 21.10
N ILE A 187 -10.50 -2.14 20.72
CA ILE A 187 -9.38 -2.68 21.48
C ILE A 187 -9.14 -1.76 22.68
N THR A 188 -9.47 -2.25 23.87
CA THR A 188 -9.29 -1.52 25.12
C THR A 188 -7.87 -1.63 25.67
N GLU A 189 -7.52 -0.81 26.67
CA GLU A 189 -6.23 -0.92 27.35
C GLU A 189 -6.02 -2.31 27.98
N THR A 190 -7.07 -2.91 28.55
CA THR A 190 -7.02 -4.28 29.09
C THR A 190 -6.74 -5.31 27.99
N CYS A 191 -7.21 -5.09 26.76
CA CYS A 191 -6.88 -5.97 25.64
C CYS A 191 -5.37 -5.93 25.33
N MET A 192 -4.72 -4.77 25.52
CA MET A 192 -3.28 -4.59 25.29
C MET A 192 -2.40 -5.21 26.37
N GLU A 193 -2.94 -5.63 27.51
CA GLU A 193 -2.20 -6.44 28.51
C GLU A 193 -1.69 -7.76 27.92
N LYS A 194 -2.31 -8.28 26.85
CA LYS A 194 -1.81 -9.43 26.08
C LYS A 194 -0.47 -9.16 25.39
N TYR A 195 -0.11 -7.90 25.19
CA TYR A 195 1.11 -7.46 24.52
C TYR A 195 1.90 -6.51 25.44
N PRO A 196 2.46 -7.00 26.56
CA PRO A 196 3.01 -6.15 27.62
C PRO A 196 4.37 -5.53 27.26
N THR A 197 5.14 -6.14 26.35
CA THR A 197 6.47 -5.68 25.96
C THR A 197 6.48 -4.94 24.62
N LYS A 198 7.56 -4.21 24.33
CA LYS A 198 7.75 -3.53 23.04
C LYS A 198 7.85 -4.54 21.90
N GLU A 199 8.55 -5.65 22.14
CA GLU A 199 8.72 -6.75 21.19
C GLU A 199 7.37 -7.37 20.85
N ALA A 200 6.52 -7.60 21.85
CA ALA A 200 5.17 -8.14 21.63
C ALA A 200 4.30 -7.21 20.80
N ARG A 201 4.52 -5.89 20.87
CA ARG A 201 3.80 -4.87 20.09
C ARG A 201 4.41 -4.56 18.72
N SER A 202 5.60 -5.07 18.42
CA SER A 202 6.34 -4.74 17.19
C SER A 202 5.62 -5.13 15.90
N HIS A 203 4.64 -6.05 15.96
CA HIS A 203 3.84 -6.43 14.81
C HIS A 203 2.77 -5.38 14.44
N PHE A 204 2.45 -4.41 15.32
CA PHE A 204 1.51 -3.34 15.01
C PHE A 204 2.19 -2.27 14.15
N MET A 205 1.72 -2.11 12.90
CA MET A 205 2.27 -1.14 11.95
C MET A 205 2.40 0.28 12.51
N CYS A 206 1.41 0.74 13.28
CA CYS A 206 1.38 2.08 13.86
C CYS A 206 2.50 2.33 14.89
N THR A 207 3.27 1.31 15.28
CA THR A 207 4.43 1.46 16.17
C THR A 207 5.72 1.82 15.46
N TYR A 208 5.83 1.58 14.14
CA TYR A 208 7.07 1.79 13.38
C TYR A 208 6.84 2.45 12.01
N THR A 209 5.60 2.70 11.60
CA THR A 209 5.26 3.40 10.35
C THR A 209 4.50 4.68 10.63
N ARG A 210 4.57 5.61 9.68
CA ARG A 210 3.76 6.83 9.60
C ARG A 210 3.30 7.03 8.17
N MET A 211 2.09 7.55 8.01
CA MET A 211 1.52 7.88 6.71
C MET A 211 1.49 9.38 6.51
N LEU A 212 1.95 9.86 5.36
CA LEU A 212 1.78 11.27 5.00
C LEU A 212 0.48 11.43 4.22
N VAL A 213 -0.36 12.38 4.63
CA VAL A 213 -1.62 12.71 3.95
C VAL A 213 -1.68 14.21 3.71
N LYS A 214 -2.06 14.61 2.49
CA LYS A 214 -2.24 16.03 2.18
C LYS A 214 -3.65 16.47 2.56
N LYS A 215 -3.76 17.55 3.33
CA LYS A 215 -5.03 18.22 3.67
C LYS A 215 -4.96 19.68 3.24
N GLY A 216 -5.67 20.03 2.17
CA GLY A 216 -5.51 21.34 1.53
C GLY A 216 -4.09 21.49 0.98
N ASP A 217 -3.36 22.49 1.46
CA ASP A 217 -1.96 22.74 1.09
C ASP A 217 -0.94 22.17 2.10
N GLU A 218 -1.40 21.65 3.23
CA GLU A 218 -0.53 21.10 4.28
C GLU A 218 -0.38 19.58 4.15
N VAL A 219 0.79 19.07 4.56
CA VAL A 219 1.01 17.63 4.76
C VAL A 219 0.89 17.34 6.25
N ARG A 220 0.08 16.34 6.57
CA ARG A 220 -0.20 15.86 7.93
C ARG A 220 0.34 14.45 8.08
N VAL A 221 0.78 14.13 9.29
CA VAL A 221 1.31 12.81 9.63
C VAL A 221 0.23 11.99 10.33
N PHE A 222 -0.13 10.85 9.75
CA PHE A 222 -1.11 9.92 10.28
C PHE A 222 -0.48 8.66 10.87
N ALA A 223 -1.18 8.04 11.82
CA ALA A 223 -0.73 6.83 12.50
C ALA A 223 -0.50 5.63 11.56
N CYS A 224 -1.37 5.41 10.57
CA CYS A 224 -1.20 4.37 9.55
C CYS A 224 -2.03 4.65 8.29
N THR A 225 -1.86 3.81 7.27
CA THR A 225 -2.55 3.91 5.96
C THR A 225 -4.04 3.56 6.00
N LEU A 226 -4.54 3.02 7.12
CA LEU A 226 -5.91 2.51 7.24
C LEU A 226 -6.86 3.46 7.97
N VAL A 227 -6.36 4.60 8.46
CA VAL A 227 -7.08 5.49 9.38
C VAL A 227 -7.09 6.95 8.87
N ASP A 228 -6.93 7.14 7.56
CA ASP A 228 -6.96 8.46 6.92
C ASP A 228 -8.35 9.11 6.97
N ASP A 229 -9.39 8.31 7.25
CA ASP A 229 -10.78 8.72 7.42
C ASP A 229 -11.15 9.15 8.84
N ASP A 230 -10.26 9.00 9.83
CA ASP A 230 -10.51 9.40 11.22
C ASP A 230 -9.50 10.48 11.68
N PRO A 231 -9.97 11.72 11.95
CA PRO A 231 -9.12 12.82 12.41
C PRO A 231 -8.37 12.54 13.72
N GLN A 232 -8.81 11.59 14.56
CA GLN A 232 -8.10 11.24 15.79
C GLN A 232 -6.72 10.62 15.55
N TYR A 233 -6.45 10.17 14.33
CA TYR A 233 -5.16 9.60 13.93
C TYR A 233 -4.26 10.58 13.17
N ASP A 234 -4.65 11.86 13.08
CA ASP A 234 -3.76 12.95 12.64
C ASP A 234 -2.85 13.35 13.80
N LEU A 235 -1.58 12.96 13.71
CA LEU A 235 -0.58 13.04 14.77
C LEU A 235 0.33 14.26 14.69
N GLY A 236 0.04 15.22 13.80
CA GLY A 236 0.84 16.45 13.70
C GLY A 236 1.32 16.81 12.31
N GLY A 237 2.17 17.84 12.26
CA GLY A 237 2.77 18.39 11.05
C GLY A 237 4.17 17.87 10.74
N THR A 238 4.78 17.09 11.63
CA THR A 238 6.15 16.54 11.48
C THR A 238 6.20 15.09 11.93
N LEU A 239 7.19 14.33 11.45
CA LEU A 239 7.39 12.96 11.90
C LEU A 239 7.81 12.91 13.36
N ALA A 240 8.64 13.84 13.83
CA ALA A 240 9.09 13.93 15.20
C ALA A 240 7.91 14.12 16.17
N GLU A 241 7.02 15.09 15.91
CA GLU A 241 5.80 15.32 16.70
C GLU A 241 4.95 14.04 16.77
N SER A 242 4.78 13.35 15.63
CA SER A 242 3.98 12.13 15.56
C SER A 242 4.51 10.96 16.41
N MET A 243 5.77 11.01 16.83
CA MET A 243 6.37 9.98 17.69
C MET A 243 6.10 10.21 19.18
N GLU A 244 5.68 11.42 19.56
CA GLU A 244 5.30 11.76 20.94
C GLU A 244 3.84 11.40 21.23
N GLU A 245 3.02 11.29 20.19
CA GLU A 245 1.58 11.03 20.30
C GLU A 245 1.24 9.57 20.66
N ARG A 246 0.27 9.43 21.57
CA ARG A 246 -0.26 8.11 21.97
C ARG A 246 -1.36 7.68 21.02
N ILE A 247 -1.13 6.58 20.30
CA ILE A 247 -2.11 5.99 19.38
C ILE A 247 -3.02 5.01 20.14
N MET A 248 -4.33 5.22 20.05
CA MET A 248 -5.34 4.30 20.56
C MET A 248 -5.87 3.42 19.43
N LEU A 249 -5.88 2.09 19.59
CA LEU A 249 -6.29 1.14 18.54
C LEU A 249 -7.83 1.00 18.45
N ARG A 250 -8.54 2.10 18.24
CA ARG A 250 -10.00 2.15 18.31
C ARG A 250 -10.70 1.97 16.97
N HIS A 251 -9.99 2.18 15.88
CA HIS A 251 -10.55 2.09 14.54
C HIS A 251 -10.90 0.64 14.24
N HIS A 252 -12.04 0.37 13.59
CA HIS A 252 -12.46 -1.00 13.24
C HIS A 252 -11.34 -1.78 12.52
N ARG A 253 -10.59 -1.09 11.64
CA ARG A 253 -9.43 -1.69 10.94
C ARG A 253 -8.22 -1.99 11.81
N CYS A 254 -8.09 -1.36 12.98
CA CYS A 254 -7.08 -1.75 13.96
C CYS A 254 -7.31 -3.18 14.44
N PHE A 255 -8.57 -3.63 14.49
CA PHE A 255 -8.91 -5.01 14.84
C PHE A 255 -8.32 -6.03 13.86
N SER A 256 -8.25 -5.70 12.57
CA SER A 256 -7.64 -6.58 11.57
C SER A 256 -6.17 -6.85 11.86
N CYS A 257 -5.41 -5.82 12.25
CA CYS A 257 -4.02 -5.97 12.68
C CYS A 257 -3.93 -6.77 14.00
N TYR A 258 -4.78 -6.45 14.98
CA TYR A 258 -4.76 -7.07 16.30
C TYR A 258 -5.17 -8.55 16.31
N ARG A 259 -6.14 -8.94 15.48
CA ARG A 259 -6.71 -10.28 15.46
C ARG A 259 -6.02 -11.19 14.45
N PHE A 260 -5.67 -10.65 13.28
CA PHE A 260 -5.19 -11.45 12.14
C PHE A 260 -3.71 -11.19 11.81
N GLY A 261 -3.04 -10.26 12.51
CA GLY A 261 -1.64 -9.90 12.22
C GLY A 261 -1.47 -9.25 10.85
N ALA A 262 -2.55 -8.69 10.29
CA ALA A 262 -2.53 -8.07 8.97
C ALA A 262 -1.53 -6.90 8.95
N SER A 263 -0.73 -6.82 7.89
CA SER A 263 0.21 -5.73 7.65
C SER A 263 0.15 -5.28 6.20
N CYS A 264 -0.09 -4.00 5.99
CA CYS A 264 0.03 -3.32 4.70
C CYS A 264 1.45 -2.79 4.44
N SER A 265 2.39 -2.97 5.38
CA SER A 265 3.81 -2.63 5.17
C SER A 265 4.45 -3.50 4.08
N ALA A 266 5.60 -3.05 3.58
CA ALA A 266 6.44 -3.94 2.79
C ALA A 266 6.86 -5.16 3.64
N PRO A 267 7.11 -6.33 3.00
CA PRO A 267 7.71 -7.44 3.70
C PRO A 267 9.14 -7.08 4.11
N VAL A 268 9.54 -7.48 5.31
CA VAL A 268 10.91 -7.36 5.84
C VAL A 268 11.83 -8.35 5.14
#